data_AF-A0A8J6SCH3-F1
#
_entry.id   AF-A0A8J6SCH3-F1
#
_cell.length_a   1.000
_cell.length_b   1.000
_cell.length_c   1.000
_cell.angle_alpha   90.00
_cell.angle_beta   90.00
_cell.angle_gamma   90.00
#
_symmetry.space_group_name_H-M   'P 1'
#
loop_
_entity.id
_entity.type
_entity.pdbx_description
1 polymer ?
#
loop_
_entity_poly.entity_id
_entity_poly.type
_entity_poly.pdbx_seq_one_letter_code
_entity_poly.pdbx_strand_id
1 'polypeptide(L)'
;MQLGFRGACHPLREVKETAKRIDGVFVPSNESRKPIYFVEVQFQPDDIFYYRLFTEIFLYLGQNKPKRDWRAVAVFCRRSIDQAVPIEYQRLLLSQQVQWVYLDELEETANSSVGLGMVRLVVENEDTAQTLARQLIQKAQQELEDEALRRKVLELIETILVYKFTQLSRQELEAMFGLSDLKQTRVYQEAKEEGKLEGKLEGKLEGKLETVPRLLQQGLSVEQIAEVLELDIEAVRKVAQQSDS
;
A
#
# COMPACT_ATOMS: atom_id res chain seq x y z
N MET A 1 -36.14 -1.46 46.35
CA MET A 1 -34.69 -1.67 46.18
C MET A 1 -34.16 -0.53 45.31
N GLN A 2 -33.64 0.53 45.93
CA GLN A 2 -33.09 1.69 45.21
C GLN A 2 -31.69 1.34 44.69
N LEU A 3 -31.54 1.25 43.37
CA LEU A 3 -30.24 1.21 42.72
C LEU A 3 -29.67 2.62 42.72
N GLY A 4 -28.90 2.96 43.75
CA GLY A 4 -28.17 4.22 43.83
C GLY A 4 -26.95 4.19 42.90
N PHE A 5 -27.10 4.74 41.69
CA PHE A 5 -25.94 5.10 40.87
C PHE A 5 -25.30 6.37 41.44
N ARG A 6 -24.19 6.23 42.18
CA ARG A 6 -23.29 7.35 42.49
C ARG A 6 -22.41 7.62 41.26
N GLY A 7 -22.92 8.39 40.30
CA GLY A 7 -22.15 8.88 39.16
C GLY A 7 -21.86 10.37 39.30
N ALA A 8 -20.59 10.78 39.18
CA ALA A 8 -20.25 12.20 39.04
C ALA A 8 -20.80 12.72 37.71
N CYS A 9 -21.70 13.71 37.74
CA CYS A 9 -22.21 14.33 36.52
C CYS A 9 -21.07 15.14 35.88
N HIS A 10 -20.56 14.68 34.73
CA HIS A 10 -19.56 15.42 33.97
C HIS A 10 -20.24 16.49 33.09
N PRO A 11 -19.64 17.68 32.91
CA PRO A 11 -20.18 18.68 32.02
C PRO A 11 -20.31 18.13 30.60
N LEU A 12 -21.31 18.61 29.86
CA LEU A 12 -21.57 18.25 28.47
C LEU A 12 -20.28 18.43 27.67
N ARG A 13 -19.74 17.34 27.12
CA ARG A 13 -18.55 17.39 26.25
C ARG A 13 -19.02 17.39 24.81
N GLU A 14 -18.81 18.51 24.14
CA GLU A 14 -19.01 18.62 22.70
C GLU A 14 -17.87 17.88 21.97
N VAL A 15 -18.22 16.98 21.07
CA VAL A 15 -17.25 16.23 20.25
C VAL A 15 -17.25 16.83 18.85
N LYS A 16 -16.10 17.38 18.43
CA LYS A 16 -15.94 17.94 17.08
C LYS A 16 -15.67 16.84 16.07
N GLU A 17 -16.38 16.88 14.95
CA GLU A 17 -16.30 15.90 13.87
C GLU A 17 -15.15 16.25 12.91
N THR A 18 -14.20 15.34 12.73
CA THR A 18 -13.16 15.40 11.68
C THR A 18 -13.60 14.54 10.51
N ALA A 19 -13.15 14.83 9.28
CA ALA A 19 -13.41 13.94 8.14
C ALA A 19 -12.93 12.51 8.45
N LYS A 20 -13.87 11.56 8.49
CA LYS A 20 -13.64 10.14 8.72
C LYS A 20 -13.81 9.38 7.41
N ARG A 21 -13.05 8.29 7.23
CA ARG A 21 -13.08 7.48 6.01
C ARG A 21 -12.96 6.02 6.41
N ILE A 22 -13.97 5.25 6.03
CA ILE A 22 -13.96 3.79 6.09
C ILE A 22 -13.41 3.30 4.74
N ASP A 23 -12.55 2.28 4.74
CA ASP A 23 -11.93 1.77 3.52
C ASP A 23 -12.96 1.30 2.48
N GLY A 24 -14.05 0.67 2.92
CA GLY A 24 -15.12 0.22 2.05
C GLY A 24 -16.51 0.33 2.68
N VAL A 25 -17.45 0.90 1.94
CA VAL A 25 -18.89 0.89 2.27
C VAL A 25 -19.67 0.30 1.11
N PHE A 26 -20.19 -0.92 1.29
CA PHE A 26 -20.97 -1.63 0.28
C PHE A 26 -22.44 -1.55 0.61
N VAL A 27 -23.16 -0.75 -0.18
CA VAL A 27 -24.60 -0.55 -0.05
C VAL A 27 -25.31 -1.38 -1.13
N PRO A 28 -26.16 -2.36 -0.78
CA PRO A 28 -26.90 -3.14 -1.76
C PRO A 28 -27.81 -2.27 -2.63
N SER A 29 -27.74 -2.46 -3.95
CA SER A 29 -28.47 -1.68 -4.98
C SER A 29 -29.98 -1.95 -5.04
N ASN A 30 -30.45 -3.05 -4.44
CA ASN A 30 -31.83 -3.51 -4.59
C ASN A 30 -32.65 -3.27 -3.30
N GLU A 31 -33.98 -3.35 -3.41
CA GLU A 31 -34.97 -3.46 -2.30
C GLU A 31 -34.75 -4.69 -1.38
N SER A 32 -33.65 -5.42 -1.54
CA SER A 32 -33.30 -6.55 -0.70
C SER A 32 -33.04 -6.07 0.74
N ARG A 33 -33.52 -6.83 1.73
CA ARG A 33 -33.18 -6.64 3.16
C ARG A 33 -31.72 -7.00 3.51
N LYS A 34 -30.82 -7.03 2.51
CA LYS A 34 -29.40 -7.32 2.74
C LYS A 34 -28.78 -6.19 3.57
N PRO A 35 -27.86 -6.51 4.50
CA PRO A 35 -27.23 -5.51 5.32
C PRO A 35 -26.26 -4.65 4.49
N ILE A 36 -25.95 -3.47 5.01
CA ILE A 36 -24.81 -2.66 4.57
C ILE A 36 -23.55 -3.33 5.10
N TYR A 37 -22.51 -3.46 4.27
CA TYR A 37 -21.21 -3.95 4.73
C TYR A 37 -20.22 -2.80 4.83
N PHE A 38 -19.65 -2.64 6.02
CA PHE A 38 -18.51 -1.77 6.27
C PHE A 38 -17.27 -2.66 6.32
N VAL A 39 -16.27 -2.33 5.51
CA VAL A 39 -15.02 -3.08 5.42
C VAL A 39 -13.88 -2.15 5.82
N GLU A 40 -13.03 -2.62 6.72
CA GLU A 40 -11.82 -1.90 7.14
C GLU A 40 -10.67 -2.90 7.11
N VAL A 41 -9.53 -2.48 6.56
CA VAL A 41 -8.38 -3.34 6.30
C VAL A 41 -7.18 -2.87 7.12
N GLN A 42 -6.61 -3.76 7.92
CA GLN A 42 -5.54 -3.45 8.84
C GLN A 42 -4.28 -4.29 8.55
N PHE A 43 -3.17 -3.60 8.29
CA PHE A 43 -1.86 -4.20 7.98
C PHE A 43 -0.83 -4.08 9.10
N GLN A 44 -1.12 -3.28 10.12
CA GLN A 44 -0.24 -2.99 11.25
C GLN A 44 -1.04 -3.05 12.56
N PRO A 45 -0.43 -3.31 13.72
CA PRO A 45 -1.11 -3.15 15.00
C PRO A 45 -1.70 -1.74 15.15
N ASP A 46 -2.94 -1.65 15.60
CA ASP A 46 -3.64 -0.39 15.88
C ASP A 46 -4.54 -0.59 17.10
N ASP A 47 -4.16 0.06 18.21
CA ASP A 47 -4.83 -0.05 19.52
C ASP A 47 -6.17 0.69 19.55
N ILE A 48 -6.38 1.64 18.62
CA ILE A 48 -7.63 2.39 18.49
C ILE A 48 -8.53 1.91 17.34
N PHE A 49 -8.14 0.85 16.64
CA PHE A 49 -8.85 0.31 15.47
C PHE A 49 -10.36 0.18 15.69
N TYR A 50 -10.78 -0.54 16.74
CA TYR A 50 -12.20 -0.78 17.00
C TYR A 50 -12.95 0.49 17.39
N TYR A 51 -12.30 1.39 18.14
CA TYR A 51 -12.90 2.68 18.47
C TYR A 51 -13.14 3.52 17.21
N ARG A 52 -12.18 3.53 16.27
CA ARG A 52 -12.33 4.19 14.96
C ARG A 52 -13.45 3.53 14.17
N LEU A 53 -13.34 2.22 13.89
CA LEU A 53 -14.29 1.46 13.10
C LEU A 53 -15.75 1.70 13.54
N PHE A 54 -16.05 1.51 14.82
CA PHE A 54 -17.41 1.65 15.30
C PHE A 54 -17.88 3.11 15.31
N THR A 55 -17.01 4.06 15.64
CA THR A 55 -17.36 5.48 15.56
C THR A 55 -17.80 5.85 14.15
N GLU A 56 -17.06 5.41 13.13
CA GLU A 56 -17.34 5.74 11.74
C GLU A 56 -18.61 5.06 11.22
N ILE A 57 -18.83 3.79 11.58
CA ILE A 57 -20.08 3.08 11.25
C ILE A 57 -21.27 3.82 11.86
N PHE A 58 -21.25 4.10 13.16
CA PHE A 58 -22.40 4.74 13.82
C PHE A 58 -22.61 6.18 13.35
N LEU A 59 -21.55 6.89 12.98
CA LEU A 59 -21.64 8.19 12.34
C LEU A 59 -22.37 8.09 11.00
N TYR A 60 -21.96 7.16 10.14
CA TYR A 60 -22.63 6.90 8.87
C TYR A 60 -24.11 6.55 9.07
N LEU A 61 -24.42 5.65 10.01
CA LEU A 61 -25.80 5.22 10.29
C LEU A 61 -26.66 6.39 10.81
N GLY A 62 -26.10 7.25 11.66
CA GLY A 62 -26.78 8.44 12.18
C GLY A 62 -27.10 9.47 11.09
N GLN A 63 -26.17 9.67 10.15
CA GLN A 63 -26.34 10.59 9.03
C GLN A 63 -27.32 10.08 7.98
N ASN A 64 -27.21 8.80 7.61
CA ASN A 64 -27.96 8.23 6.48
C ASN A 64 -29.28 7.56 6.88
N LYS A 65 -29.43 7.18 8.16
CA LYS A 65 -30.62 6.55 8.74
C LYS A 65 -31.18 5.41 7.87
N PRO A 66 -30.35 4.43 7.47
CA PRO A 66 -30.78 3.38 6.56
C PRO A 66 -31.85 2.48 7.20
N LYS A 67 -32.85 2.06 6.41
CA LYS A 67 -33.91 1.13 6.85
C LYS A 67 -33.50 -0.34 6.66
N ARG A 68 -32.25 -0.67 6.97
CA ARG A 68 -31.69 -2.02 6.82
C ARG A 68 -30.60 -2.23 7.85
N ASP A 69 -30.30 -3.49 8.10
CA ASP A 69 -29.26 -3.89 9.04
C ASP A 69 -27.85 -3.58 8.49
N TRP A 70 -26.83 -3.75 9.32
CA TRP A 70 -25.43 -3.53 8.95
C TRP A 70 -24.53 -4.63 9.48
N ARG A 71 -23.38 -4.78 8.82
CA ARG A 71 -22.28 -5.66 9.23
C ARG A 71 -20.94 -4.96 9.03
N ALA A 72 -20.02 -5.20 9.95
CA ALA A 72 -18.62 -4.84 9.84
C ALA A 72 -17.80 -6.08 9.45
N VAL A 73 -16.86 -5.91 8.54
CA VAL A 73 -15.87 -6.91 8.14
C VAL A 73 -14.50 -6.29 8.40
N ALA A 74 -13.86 -6.73 9.46
CA ALA A 74 -12.49 -6.35 9.78
C ALA A 74 -11.53 -7.34 9.11
N VAL A 75 -10.71 -6.83 8.19
CA VAL A 75 -9.74 -7.63 7.44
C VAL A 75 -8.35 -7.37 8.03
N PHE A 76 -7.70 -8.40 8.55
CA PHE A 76 -6.36 -8.30 9.14
C PHE A 76 -5.34 -9.05 8.28
N CYS A 77 -4.18 -8.45 8.05
CA CYS A 77 -3.10 -9.14 7.34
C CYS A 77 -2.63 -10.39 8.09
N ARG A 78 -2.66 -10.35 9.43
CA ARG A 78 -2.33 -11.48 10.31
C ARG A 78 -3.25 -11.53 11.52
N ARG A 79 -3.54 -12.72 12.05
CA ARG A 79 -4.26 -12.83 13.34
C ARG A 79 -3.51 -12.13 14.48
N SER A 80 -2.18 -12.21 14.48
CA SER A 80 -1.35 -11.70 15.58
C SER A 80 -1.41 -10.18 15.78
N ILE A 81 -1.89 -9.41 14.80
CA ILE A 81 -2.00 -7.95 14.92
C ILE A 81 -3.36 -7.49 15.46
N ASP A 82 -4.36 -8.38 15.51
CA ASP A 82 -5.68 -8.11 16.08
C ASP A 82 -5.57 -7.91 17.60
N GLN A 83 -5.81 -6.69 18.07
CA GLN A 83 -5.68 -6.29 19.48
C GLN A 83 -6.85 -6.75 20.36
N ALA A 84 -7.77 -7.55 19.81
CA ALA A 84 -9.03 -7.94 20.41
C ALA A 84 -9.98 -6.75 20.64
N VAL A 85 -11.27 -7.08 20.72
CA VAL A 85 -12.31 -6.05 20.82
C VAL A 85 -12.40 -5.52 22.25
N PRO A 86 -12.39 -4.19 22.43
CA PRO A 86 -12.60 -3.58 23.74
C PRO A 86 -13.93 -3.99 24.39
N ILE A 87 -13.96 -4.01 25.73
CA ILE A 87 -15.12 -4.46 26.51
C ILE A 87 -16.39 -3.68 26.21
N GLU A 88 -16.24 -2.40 25.86
CA GLU A 88 -17.31 -1.47 25.50
C GLU A 88 -18.12 -1.94 24.29
N TYR A 89 -17.50 -2.73 23.40
CA TYR A 89 -18.10 -3.18 22.14
C TYR A 89 -18.45 -4.67 22.12
N GLN A 90 -18.21 -5.43 23.21
CA GLN A 90 -18.44 -6.88 23.27
C GLN A 90 -19.84 -7.31 22.82
N ARG A 91 -20.87 -6.50 23.11
CA ARG A 91 -22.25 -6.82 22.72
C ARG A 91 -22.47 -6.81 21.21
N LEU A 92 -21.68 -6.04 20.45
CA LEU A 92 -21.71 -6.03 18.98
C LEU A 92 -21.15 -7.33 18.39
N LEU A 93 -20.36 -8.08 19.16
CA LEU A 93 -19.85 -9.38 18.72
C LEU A 93 -20.92 -10.46 18.88
N LEU A 94 -21.66 -10.40 19.99
CA LEU A 94 -22.76 -11.32 20.27
C LEU A 94 -23.88 -11.23 19.23
N SER A 95 -24.06 -10.07 18.61
CA SER A 95 -25.06 -9.86 17.55
C SER A 95 -24.63 -10.39 16.17
N GLN A 96 -23.43 -10.94 16.03
CA GLN A 96 -22.83 -11.34 14.74
C GLN A 96 -22.74 -10.19 13.73
N GLN A 97 -22.73 -8.94 14.21
CA GLN A 97 -22.57 -7.76 13.36
C GLN A 97 -21.12 -7.56 12.91
N VAL A 98 -20.16 -8.20 13.58
CA VAL A 98 -18.73 -8.09 13.26
C VAL A 98 -18.23 -9.44 12.77
N GLN A 99 -17.53 -9.42 11.64
CA GLN A 99 -16.86 -10.56 11.06
C GLN A 99 -15.37 -10.22 10.91
N TRP A 100 -14.51 -11.20 11.16
CA TRP A 100 -13.07 -11.07 10.99
C TRP A 100 -12.62 -11.94 9.84
N VAL A 101 -11.76 -11.39 9.00
CA VAL A 101 -11.06 -12.11 7.94
C VAL A 101 -9.58 -11.95 8.19
N TYR A 102 -8.89 -13.06 8.45
CA TYR A 102 -7.45 -13.10 8.66
C TYR A 102 -6.80 -13.62 7.38
N LEU A 103 -6.02 -12.77 6.71
CA LEU A 103 -5.47 -13.07 5.39
C LEU A 103 -4.44 -14.21 5.44
N ASP A 104 -3.73 -14.36 6.54
CA ASP A 104 -2.78 -15.43 6.83
C ASP A 104 -3.44 -16.78 7.13
N GLU A 105 -4.76 -16.82 7.32
CA GLU A 105 -5.54 -18.03 7.62
C GLU A 105 -6.46 -18.44 6.47
N LEU A 106 -6.33 -17.80 5.30
CA LEU A 106 -7.12 -18.15 4.13
C LEU A 106 -6.71 -19.52 3.60
N GLU A 107 -7.61 -20.49 3.70
CA GLU A 107 -7.39 -21.85 3.21
C GLU A 107 -7.22 -21.90 1.68
N GLU A 108 -6.26 -22.71 1.25
CA GLU A 108 -6.02 -23.01 -0.16
C GLU A 108 -7.03 -24.05 -0.65
N THR A 109 -8.18 -23.58 -1.13
CA THR A 109 -9.12 -24.47 -1.83
C THR A 109 -8.68 -24.63 -3.28
N ALA A 110 -8.85 -25.81 -3.87
CA ALA A 110 -8.51 -26.08 -5.28
C ALA A 110 -9.21 -25.10 -6.27
N ASN A 111 -10.30 -24.45 -5.83
CA ASN A 111 -11.08 -23.48 -6.60
C ASN A 111 -10.86 -22.01 -6.18
N SER A 112 -9.80 -21.71 -5.42
CA SER A 112 -9.53 -20.34 -4.95
C SER A 112 -9.37 -19.39 -6.15
N SER A 113 -10.15 -18.31 -6.21
CA SER A 113 -10.07 -17.37 -7.33
C SER A 113 -8.68 -16.72 -7.43
N VAL A 114 -8.30 -16.25 -8.63
CA VAL A 114 -7.06 -15.48 -8.82
C VAL A 114 -6.99 -14.28 -7.87
N GLY A 115 -8.14 -13.63 -7.62
CA GLY A 115 -8.25 -12.54 -6.64
C GLY A 115 -7.87 -12.95 -5.22
N LEU A 116 -8.37 -14.09 -4.73
CA LEU A 116 -8.05 -14.58 -3.39
C LEU A 116 -6.57 -14.95 -3.28
N GLY A 117 -6.01 -15.56 -4.32
CA GLY A 117 -4.58 -15.88 -4.35
C GLY A 117 -3.69 -14.63 -4.35
N MET A 118 -4.07 -13.55 -5.05
CA MET A 118 -3.33 -12.28 -4.97
C MET A 118 -3.34 -11.70 -3.56
N VAL A 119 -4.49 -11.73 -2.87
CA VAL A 119 -4.59 -11.27 -1.49
C VAL A 119 -3.68 -12.09 -0.56
N ARG A 120 -3.65 -13.42 -0.74
CA ARG A 120 -2.72 -14.29 -0.01
C ARG A 120 -1.27 -13.96 -0.35
N LEU A 121 -0.94 -13.75 -1.62
CA LEU A 121 0.40 -13.41 -2.06
C LEU A 121 0.97 -12.20 -1.30
N VAL A 122 0.15 -11.21 -0.95
CA VAL A 122 0.61 -10.05 -0.16
C VAL A 122 1.17 -10.48 1.21
N VAL A 123 0.54 -11.43 1.90
CA VAL A 123 0.88 -11.80 3.29
C VAL A 123 1.82 -13.00 3.44
N GLU A 124 1.93 -13.83 2.39
CA GLU A 124 2.86 -14.98 2.32
C GLU A 124 4.33 -14.56 2.50
N ASN A 125 5.15 -15.48 3.00
CA ASN A 125 6.59 -15.27 3.08
C ASN A 125 7.27 -15.43 1.71
N GLU A 126 8.52 -15.02 1.58
CA GLU A 126 9.23 -15.07 0.30
C GLU A 126 9.37 -16.49 -0.28
N ASP A 127 9.54 -17.49 0.59
CA ASP A 127 9.72 -18.89 0.18
C ASP A 127 8.45 -19.47 -0.49
N THR A 128 7.28 -19.28 0.13
CA THR A 128 6.00 -19.77 -0.40
C THR A 128 5.43 -18.86 -1.49
N ALA A 129 5.72 -17.55 -1.42
CA ALA A 129 5.26 -16.58 -2.40
C ALA A 129 5.77 -16.90 -3.81
N GLN A 130 6.96 -17.47 -3.95
CA GLN A 130 7.47 -17.86 -5.26
C GLN A 130 6.55 -18.89 -5.96
N THR A 131 6.20 -19.96 -5.24
CA THR A 131 5.33 -21.01 -5.76
C THR A 131 3.93 -20.48 -6.04
N LEU A 132 3.36 -19.72 -5.10
CA LEU A 132 2.02 -19.16 -5.24
C LEU A 132 1.93 -18.19 -6.42
N ALA A 133 2.94 -17.32 -6.60
CA ALA A 133 2.95 -16.37 -7.70
C ALA A 133 2.96 -17.06 -9.07
N ARG A 134 3.79 -18.11 -9.24
CA ARG A 134 3.81 -18.91 -10.47
C ARG A 134 2.46 -19.55 -10.77
N GLN A 135 1.82 -20.12 -9.75
CA GLN A 135 0.48 -20.67 -9.90
C GLN A 135 -0.55 -19.60 -10.28
N LEU A 136 -0.48 -18.41 -9.67
CA LEU A 136 -1.40 -17.31 -9.98
C LEU A 136 -1.24 -16.77 -11.39
N ILE A 137 0.00 -16.64 -11.87
CA ILE A 137 0.30 -16.21 -13.24
C ILE A 137 -0.29 -17.22 -14.23
N GLN A 138 -0.03 -18.51 -14.02
CA GLN A 138 -0.57 -19.56 -14.87
C GLN A 138 -2.10 -19.57 -14.85
N LYS A 139 -2.71 -19.45 -13.67
CA LYS A 139 -4.16 -19.40 -13.49
C LYS A 139 -4.78 -18.19 -14.17
N ALA A 140 -4.18 -17.01 -14.01
CA ALA A 140 -4.62 -15.79 -14.68
C ALA A 140 -4.55 -15.93 -16.21
N GLN A 141 -3.51 -16.59 -16.73
CA GLN A 141 -3.36 -16.84 -18.17
C GLN A 141 -4.40 -17.83 -18.73
N GLN A 142 -4.78 -18.84 -17.95
CA GLN A 142 -5.67 -19.91 -18.38
C GLN A 142 -7.16 -19.59 -18.18
N GLU A 143 -7.52 -18.94 -17.06
CA GLU A 143 -8.92 -18.75 -16.65
C GLU A 143 -9.51 -17.40 -17.08
N LEU A 144 -8.68 -16.39 -17.38
CA LEU A 144 -9.17 -15.06 -17.74
C LEU A 144 -9.25 -14.90 -19.27
N GLU A 145 -10.46 -15.05 -19.80
CA GLU A 145 -10.73 -14.86 -21.23
C GLU A 145 -10.47 -13.41 -21.68
N ASP A 146 -10.90 -12.42 -20.89
CA ASP A 146 -10.70 -11.00 -21.19
C ASP A 146 -9.20 -10.62 -21.10
N GLU A 147 -8.60 -10.36 -22.25
CA GLU A 147 -7.21 -9.90 -22.40
C GLU A 147 -6.91 -8.64 -21.58
N ALA A 148 -7.83 -7.68 -21.50
CA ALA A 148 -7.62 -6.44 -20.76
C ALA A 148 -7.62 -6.67 -19.25
N LEU A 149 -8.55 -7.51 -18.77
CA LEU A 149 -8.59 -7.93 -17.37
C LEU A 149 -7.35 -8.76 -17.01
N ARG A 150 -6.98 -9.72 -17.87
CA ARG A 150 -5.80 -10.56 -17.69
C ARG A 150 -4.52 -9.75 -17.57
N ARG A 151 -4.31 -8.75 -18.43
CA ARG A 151 -3.17 -7.83 -18.32
C ARG A 151 -3.14 -7.09 -16.98
N LYS A 152 -4.27 -6.54 -16.53
CA LYS A 152 -4.37 -5.83 -15.25
C LYS A 152 -4.05 -6.73 -14.06
N VAL A 153 -4.53 -7.98 -14.10
CA VAL A 153 -4.27 -8.96 -13.03
C VAL A 153 -2.78 -9.33 -12.99
N LEU A 154 -2.16 -9.56 -14.14
CA LEU A 154 -0.72 -9.85 -14.20
C LEU A 154 0.14 -8.67 -13.73
N GLU A 155 -0.23 -7.44 -14.09
CA GLU A 155 0.42 -6.20 -13.61
C GLU A 155 0.29 -6.05 -12.08
N LEU A 156 -0.85 -6.41 -11.50
CA LEU A 156 -1.02 -6.39 -10.06
C LEU A 156 -0.18 -7.46 -9.36
N ILE A 157 -0.10 -8.67 -9.92
CA ILE A 157 0.78 -9.73 -9.41
C ILE A 157 2.23 -9.25 -9.45
N GLU A 158 2.69 -8.67 -10.56
CA GLU A 158 4.03 -8.09 -10.67
C GLU A 158 4.27 -7.06 -9.56
N THR A 159 3.35 -6.12 -9.39
CA THR A 159 3.48 -5.06 -8.39
C THR A 159 3.68 -5.66 -7.01
N ILE A 160 2.88 -6.66 -6.63
CA ILE A 160 3.02 -7.37 -5.35
C ILE A 160 4.41 -8.01 -5.23
N LEU A 161 4.93 -8.63 -6.31
CA LEU A 161 6.25 -9.26 -6.32
C LEU A 161 7.38 -8.24 -6.15
N VAL A 162 7.31 -7.08 -6.81
CA VAL A 162 8.31 -6.01 -6.67
C VAL A 162 8.39 -5.52 -5.23
N TYR A 163 7.23 -5.32 -4.58
CA TYR A 163 7.21 -4.90 -3.18
C TYR A 163 7.64 -6.00 -2.21
N LYS A 164 7.36 -7.27 -2.53
CA LYS A 164 7.74 -8.39 -1.67
C LYS A 164 9.24 -8.69 -1.76
N PHE A 165 9.78 -8.80 -2.97
CA PHE A 165 11.16 -9.21 -3.23
C PHE A 165 12.06 -7.99 -3.47
N THR A 166 12.22 -7.16 -2.45
CA THR A 166 12.94 -5.88 -2.56
C THR A 166 14.42 -6.02 -2.92
N GLN A 167 15.02 -7.20 -2.71
CA GLN A 167 16.41 -7.49 -3.03
C GLN A 167 16.62 -8.00 -4.46
N LEU A 168 15.54 -8.38 -5.16
CA LEU A 168 15.63 -8.88 -6.52
C LEU A 168 15.44 -7.72 -7.50
N SER A 169 16.33 -7.67 -8.49
CA SER A 169 16.12 -6.81 -9.64
C SER A 169 14.90 -7.27 -10.44
N ARG A 170 14.32 -6.35 -11.21
CA ARG A 170 13.21 -6.67 -12.11
C ARG A 170 13.57 -7.76 -13.12
N GLN A 171 14.82 -7.79 -13.61
CA GLN A 171 15.27 -8.82 -14.55
C GLN A 171 15.30 -10.21 -13.89
N GLU A 172 15.69 -10.27 -12.62
CA GLU A 172 15.64 -11.51 -11.84
C GLU A 172 14.20 -11.94 -11.59
N LEU A 173 13.29 -11.00 -11.31
CA LEU A 173 11.85 -11.30 -11.21
C LEU A 173 11.26 -11.79 -12.54
N GLU A 174 11.56 -11.14 -13.67
CA GLU A 174 11.13 -11.57 -15.01
C GLU A 174 11.57 -13.01 -15.29
N ALA A 175 12.85 -13.31 -15.03
CA ALA A 175 13.44 -14.63 -15.24
C ALA A 175 12.85 -15.68 -14.28
N MET A 176 12.63 -15.32 -13.03
CA MET A 176 12.13 -16.22 -11.99
C MET A 176 10.65 -16.55 -12.17
N PHE A 177 9.85 -15.62 -12.69
CA PHE A 177 8.40 -15.77 -12.79
C PHE A 177 7.89 -15.94 -14.23
N GLY A 178 8.78 -15.92 -15.23
CA GLY A 178 8.41 -16.09 -16.64
C GLY A 178 7.59 -14.92 -17.18
N LEU A 179 7.79 -13.73 -16.61
CA LEU A 179 7.00 -12.54 -16.89
C LEU A 179 7.61 -11.74 -18.05
N SER A 180 7.76 -12.33 -19.23
CA SER A 180 8.48 -11.69 -20.35
C SER A 180 7.88 -10.36 -20.87
N ASP A 181 6.68 -9.99 -20.42
CA ASP A 181 5.97 -8.76 -20.81
C ASP A 181 5.97 -7.63 -19.76
N LEU A 182 6.74 -7.73 -18.65
CA LEU A 182 6.74 -6.71 -17.58
C LEU A 182 7.12 -5.31 -18.04
N LYS A 183 7.84 -5.19 -19.16
CA LYS A 183 8.24 -3.90 -19.73
C LYS A 183 7.08 -3.04 -20.23
N GLN A 184 5.86 -3.58 -20.28
CA GLN A 184 4.68 -2.86 -20.71
C GLN A 184 3.80 -2.34 -19.57
N THR A 185 4.11 -2.67 -18.32
CA THR A 185 3.29 -2.18 -17.19
C THR A 185 3.51 -0.69 -16.98
N ARG A 186 2.46 -0.01 -16.55
CA ARG A 186 2.49 1.45 -16.38
C ARG A 186 3.49 1.84 -15.30
N VAL A 187 3.57 1.03 -14.24
CA VAL A 187 4.55 1.17 -13.16
C VAL A 187 5.99 1.00 -13.68
N TYR A 188 6.23 0.13 -14.66
CA TYR A 188 7.54 0.04 -15.32
C TYR A 188 7.87 1.27 -16.15
N GLN A 189 6.91 1.81 -16.90
CA GLN A 189 7.12 3.01 -17.69
C GLN A 189 7.41 4.22 -16.80
N GLU A 190 6.63 4.40 -15.74
CA GLU A 190 6.81 5.50 -14.78
C GLU A 190 8.18 5.42 -14.07
N ALA A 191 8.54 4.26 -13.51
CA ALA A 191 9.84 4.09 -12.86
C ALA A 191 11.03 4.24 -13.83
N LYS A 192 10.88 3.79 -15.09
CA LYS A 192 11.91 3.95 -16.12
C LYS A 192 12.06 5.41 -16.56
N GLU A 193 10.96 6.15 -16.63
CA GLU A 193 10.97 7.57 -16.96
C GLU A 193 11.61 8.40 -15.85
N GLU A 194 11.27 8.11 -14.59
CA GLU A 194 11.89 8.72 -13.41
C GLU A 194 13.40 8.46 -13.38
N GLY A 195 13.83 7.20 -13.50
CA GLY A 195 15.26 6.86 -13.54
C GLY A 195 16.00 7.47 -14.75
N LYS A 196 15.33 7.67 -15.89
CA LYS A 196 15.92 8.36 -17.04
C LYS A 196 16.08 9.87 -16.79
N LEU A 197 15.14 10.48 -16.08
CA LEU A 197 15.21 11.89 -15.70
C LEU A 197 16.33 12.11 -14.69
N GLU A 198 16.39 11.28 -13.64
CA GLU A 198 17.47 11.31 -12.65
C GLU A 198 18.83 11.09 -13.31
N GLY A 199 19.00 10.03 -14.10
CA GLY A 199 20.26 9.75 -14.79
C GLY A 199 20.69 10.84 -15.78
N LYS A 200 19.74 11.58 -16.38
CA LYS A 200 20.06 12.73 -17.23
C LYS A 200 20.53 13.93 -16.41
N LEU A 201 19.93 14.17 -15.25
CA LEU A 201 20.34 15.23 -14.33
C LEU A 201 21.73 14.93 -13.75
N GLU A 202 21.93 13.70 -13.26
CA GLU A 202 23.21 13.22 -12.76
C GLU A 202 24.29 13.27 -13.84
N GLY A 203 24.05 12.72 -15.04
CA GLY A 203 25.02 12.75 -16.13
C GLY A 203 25.37 14.17 -16.62
N LYS A 204 24.42 15.12 -16.55
CA LYS A 204 24.70 16.54 -16.84
C LYS A 204 25.58 17.16 -15.75
N LEU A 205 25.33 16.83 -14.48
CA LEU A 205 26.13 17.29 -13.35
C LEU A 205 27.55 16.71 -13.41
N GLU A 206 27.67 15.40 -13.58
CA GLU A 206 28.94 14.68 -13.72
C GLU A 206 29.75 15.20 -14.91
N GLY A 207 29.13 15.36 -16.09
CA GLY A 207 29.80 15.90 -17.27
C GLY A 207 30.29 17.34 -17.08
N LYS A 208 29.56 18.18 -16.34
CA LYS A 208 30.05 19.52 -15.95
C LYS A 208 31.25 19.39 -15.00
N LEU A 209 31.16 18.57 -13.96
CA LEU A 209 32.24 18.36 -13.00
C LEU A 209 33.51 17.78 -13.64
N GLU A 210 33.40 16.89 -14.62
CA GLU A 210 34.53 16.30 -15.36
C GLU A 210 35.32 17.35 -16.17
N THR A 211 34.70 18.48 -16.53
CA THR A 211 35.39 19.58 -17.22
C THR A 211 36.19 20.49 -16.29
N VAL A 212 35.94 20.45 -14.98
CA VAL A 212 36.57 21.31 -13.96
C VAL A 212 38.10 21.24 -14.02
N PRO A 213 38.76 20.06 -14.04
CA PRO A 213 40.23 19.99 -14.07
C PRO A 213 40.83 20.65 -15.33
N ARG A 214 40.17 20.51 -16.48
CA ARG A 214 40.61 21.14 -17.74
C ARG A 214 40.48 22.66 -17.69
N LEU A 215 39.43 23.18 -17.06
CA LEU A 215 39.23 24.63 -16.92
C LEU A 215 40.21 25.24 -15.91
N LEU A 216 40.53 24.52 -14.82
CA LEU A 216 41.59 24.91 -13.89
C LEU A 216 42.96 24.97 -14.60
N GLN A 217 43.28 23.99 -15.45
CA GLN A 217 44.51 23.99 -16.26
C GLN A 217 44.57 25.16 -17.25
N GLN A 218 43.42 25.69 -17.68
CA GLN A 218 43.33 26.90 -18.50
C GLN A 218 43.40 28.20 -17.69
N GLY A 219 43.59 28.11 -16.37
CA GLY A 219 43.82 29.26 -15.49
C GLY A 219 42.54 29.92 -14.97
N LEU A 220 41.36 29.29 -15.12
CA LEU A 220 40.14 29.78 -14.50
C LEU A 220 40.15 29.51 -13.00
N SER A 221 39.64 30.45 -12.20
CA SER A 221 39.49 30.24 -10.75
C SER A 221 38.28 29.35 -10.46
N VAL A 222 38.27 28.74 -9.27
CA VAL A 222 37.16 27.90 -8.78
C VAL A 222 35.82 28.65 -8.81
N GLU A 223 35.83 29.93 -8.44
CA GLU A 223 34.67 30.82 -8.44
C GLU A 223 34.15 31.04 -9.88
N GLN A 224 35.05 31.28 -10.83
CA GLN A 224 34.70 31.46 -12.25
C GLN A 224 34.15 30.18 -12.87
N ILE A 225 34.71 29.02 -12.49
CA ILE A 225 34.23 27.72 -12.98
C ILE A 225 32.85 27.40 -12.42
N ALA A 226 32.62 27.66 -11.13
CA ALA A 226 31.30 27.50 -10.50
C ALA A 226 30.24 28.40 -11.19
N GLU A 227 30.61 29.64 -11.52
CA GLU A 227 29.73 30.57 -12.25
C GLU A 227 29.45 30.10 -13.69
N VAL A 228 30.50 29.79 -14.47
CA VAL A 228 30.37 29.39 -15.89
C VAL A 228 29.64 28.07 -16.05
N LEU A 229 29.89 27.12 -15.15
CA LEU A 229 29.21 25.82 -15.19
C LEU A 229 27.89 25.82 -14.42
N GLU A 230 27.49 26.93 -13.79
CA GLU A 230 26.30 27.03 -12.94
C GLU A 230 26.27 25.89 -11.90
N LEU A 231 27.39 25.65 -11.24
CA LEU A 231 27.56 24.61 -10.24
C LEU A 231 27.72 25.22 -8.85
N ASP A 232 27.39 24.45 -7.83
CA ASP A 232 27.72 24.80 -6.46
C ASP A 232 29.24 24.88 -6.28
N ILE A 233 29.71 25.95 -5.63
CA ILE A 233 31.14 26.22 -5.48
C ILE A 233 31.86 25.14 -4.65
N GLU A 234 31.18 24.53 -3.68
CA GLU A 234 31.75 23.46 -2.86
C GLU A 234 31.92 22.17 -3.68
N ALA A 235 30.99 21.88 -4.60
CA ALA A 235 31.14 20.76 -5.54
C ALA A 235 32.37 20.94 -6.46
N VAL A 236 32.59 22.16 -6.97
CA VAL A 236 33.77 22.49 -7.79
C VAL A 236 35.06 22.43 -6.97
N ARG A 237 35.07 22.95 -5.73
CA ARG A 237 36.22 22.87 -4.82
C ARG A 237 36.63 21.44 -4.52
N LYS A 238 35.66 20.57 -4.28
CA LYS A 238 35.91 19.15 -3.98
C LYS A 238 36.60 18.44 -5.13
N VAL A 239 36.17 18.68 -6.38
CA VAL A 239 36.81 18.12 -7.58
C VAL A 239 38.20 18.73 -7.79
N ALA A 240 38.38 20.04 -7.58
CA ALA A 240 39.67 20.71 -7.68
C ALA A 240 40.71 20.09 -6.72
N GLN A 241 40.33 19.85 -5.46
CA GLN A 241 41.21 19.24 -4.45
C GLN A 241 41.59 17.78 -4.78
N GLN A 242 40.69 17.03 -5.43
CA GLN A 242 40.97 15.67 -5.89
C GLN A 242 41.90 15.63 -7.12
N SER A 243 41.98 16.73 -7.87
CA SER A 243 42.82 16.85 -9.08
C SER A 243 44.29 17.19 -8.76
N ASP A 244 44.54 17.76 -7.58
CA ASP A 244 45.87 18.14 -7.07
C ASP A 244 46.56 17.01 -6.26
N SER A 245 45.91 15.85 -6.13
CA SER A 245 46.41 14.63 -5.46
C SER A 245 47.00 13.64 -6.47
#